data_AF-A0A669ECU3-F1
#
_entry.id   AF-A0A669ECU3-F1
#
_cell.length_a   1.000
_cell.length_b   1.000
_cell.length_c   1.000
_cell.angle_alpha   90.00
_cell.angle_beta   90.00
_cell.angle_gamma   90.00
#
_symmetry.space_group_name_H-M   'P 1'
#
loop_
_entity.id
_entity.type
_entity.pdbx_description
1 polymer ?
#
loop_
_entity_poly.entity_id
_entity_poly.type
_entity_poly.pdbx_seq_one_letter_code
_entity_poly.pdbx_strand_id
1 'polypeptide(L)'
;MGARQSAIHITNQAQGYTLQNPSLHLVSGLCQIPLPTKLEPFESGNALFSKIGGTARGTVGVFTYDLYDQSTNRADKKIGVMFSVPFDYGLYCNWYAVGVFGRTTNCDYDLYRKMYHNPERGFVRGKADGHDLTHTDINVTIKVSMTNLSVATLKVEVHNIQRGGLTAFRADLEKRLDHPLSVLFLLTLKLLIRINRYKLTKLTQGFPIFHRKWSSQHLHKRYRNSDEKSITIMVLGR
;
A
#
# COMPACT_ATOMS: atom_id res chain seq x y z
N MET A 1 -28.19 20.49 16.67
CA MET A 1 -27.22 19.37 16.74
C MET A 1 -26.37 19.39 15.48
N GLY A 2 -25.04 19.40 15.61
CA GLY A 2 -24.14 19.53 14.47
C GLY A 2 -24.08 18.26 13.60
N ALA A 3 -23.79 18.44 12.31
CA ALA A 3 -23.57 17.34 11.38
C ALA A 3 -22.35 16.49 11.81
N ARG A 4 -22.41 15.18 11.53
CA ARG A 4 -21.22 14.30 11.53
C ARG A 4 -21.17 13.64 10.17
N GLN A 5 -20.12 13.92 9.41
CA GLN A 5 -19.97 13.49 8.03
C GLN A 5 -18.54 13.08 7.74
N SER A 6 -18.38 12.18 6.77
CA SER A 6 -17.11 11.78 6.20
C SER A 6 -17.26 11.83 4.68
N ALA A 7 -16.71 12.87 4.06
CA ALA A 7 -16.56 12.99 2.63
C ALA A 7 -15.28 12.25 2.22
N ILE A 8 -15.43 11.22 1.39
CA ILE A 8 -14.32 10.42 0.90
C ILE A 8 -13.98 10.86 -0.51
N HIS A 9 -12.71 11.18 -0.76
CA HIS A 9 -12.18 11.39 -2.10
C HIS A 9 -11.17 10.30 -2.40
N ILE A 10 -11.38 9.56 -3.47
CA ILE A 10 -10.54 8.44 -3.88
C ILE A 10 -9.95 8.78 -5.23
N THR A 11 -8.63 8.71 -5.34
CA THR A 11 -7.90 8.92 -6.58
C THR A 11 -7.04 7.69 -6.84
N ASN A 12 -7.29 7.02 -7.96
CA ASN A 12 -6.46 5.93 -8.43
C ASN A 12 -5.34 6.49 -9.30
N GLN A 13 -4.14 6.67 -8.76
CA GLN A 13 -2.95 7.05 -9.53
C GLN A 13 -2.13 5.83 -10.00
N ALA A 14 -2.61 4.61 -9.73
CA ALA A 14 -1.91 3.40 -10.11
C ALA A 14 -2.16 3.06 -11.58
N GLN A 15 -1.08 2.87 -12.33
CA GLN A 15 -1.08 2.31 -13.66
C GLN A 15 -1.32 0.80 -13.61
N GLY A 16 -2.22 0.31 -14.47
CA GLY A 16 -2.51 -1.12 -14.64
C GLY A 16 -3.39 -1.74 -13.55
N TYR A 17 -3.77 -0.95 -12.54
CA TYR A 17 -4.74 -1.36 -11.52
C TYR A 17 -6.03 -0.57 -11.67
N THR A 18 -7.14 -1.28 -11.69
CA THR A 18 -8.49 -0.70 -11.60
C THR A 18 -9.04 -1.00 -10.20
N LEU A 19 -9.60 0.00 -9.53
CA LEU A 19 -10.37 -0.23 -8.31
C LEU A 19 -11.81 -0.58 -8.71
N GLN A 20 -12.31 -1.75 -8.32
CA GLN A 20 -13.69 -2.15 -8.68
C GLN A 20 -14.39 -2.92 -7.55
N ASN A 21 -15.66 -3.23 -7.75
CA ASN A 21 -16.49 -3.98 -6.80
C ASN A 21 -16.43 -3.40 -5.37
N PRO A 22 -16.78 -2.12 -5.18
CA PRO A 22 -16.78 -1.52 -3.86
C PRO A 22 -17.71 -2.30 -2.93
N SER A 23 -17.28 -2.48 -1.69
CA SER A 23 -18.12 -2.98 -0.61
C SER A 23 -18.01 -2.06 0.59
N LEU A 24 -19.13 -1.85 1.29
CA LEU A 24 -19.24 -0.91 2.40
C LEU A 24 -19.90 -1.60 3.59
N HIS A 25 -19.28 -1.46 4.75
CA HIS A 25 -19.87 -1.81 6.03
C HIS A 25 -19.89 -0.58 6.95
N LEU A 26 -21.10 -0.10 7.26
CA LEU A 26 -21.32 0.98 8.21
C LEU A 26 -21.65 0.40 9.58
N VAL A 27 -20.79 0.69 10.56
CA VAL A 27 -21.06 0.42 11.99
C VAL A 27 -22.02 1.47 12.54
N SER A 28 -21.92 2.70 12.02
CA SER A 28 -22.82 3.78 12.35
C SER A 28 -22.92 4.79 11.21
N GLY A 29 -24.12 5.35 11.03
CA GLY A 29 -24.39 6.35 10.00
C GLY A 29 -25.16 5.80 8.81
N LEU A 30 -25.21 6.60 7.75
CA LEU A 30 -25.93 6.36 6.51
C LEU A 30 -25.04 6.76 5.33
N CYS A 31 -25.24 6.05 4.21
CA CYS A 31 -24.67 6.41 2.92
C CYS A 31 -25.53 7.49 2.26
N GLN A 32 -24.95 8.66 2.00
CA GLN A 32 -25.60 9.74 1.26
C GLN A 32 -25.20 9.73 -0.21
N ILE A 33 -23.92 9.51 -0.49
CA ILE A 33 -23.39 9.35 -1.85
C ILE A 33 -22.62 8.01 -1.87
N PRO A 34 -23.02 7.04 -2.71
CA PRO A 34 -22.39 5.73 -2.75
C PRO A 34 -20.97 5.80 -3.29
N LEU A 35 -20.20 4.74 -3.02
CA LEU A 35 -18.86 4.56 -3.58
C LEU A 35 -18.94 4.39 -5.11
N PRO A 36 -18.03 5.02 -5.88
CA PRO A 36 -17.91 4.77 -7.31
C PRO A 36 -17.75 3.27 -7.59
N THR A 37 -18.52 2.73 -8.53
CA THR A 37 -18.52 1.28 -8.83
C THR A 37 -17.18 0.79 -9.41
N LYS A 38 -16.47 1.68 -10.10
CA LYS A 38 -15.19 1.44 -10.74
C LYS A 38 -14.38 2.74 -10.80
N LEU A 39 -13.06 2.63 -10.64
CA LEU A 39 -12.10 3.70 -10.90
C LEU A 39 -10.93 3.11 -11.68
N GLU A 40 -10.85 3.46 -12.95
CA GLU A 40 -9.74 3.10 -13.84
C GLU A 40 -8.43 3.81 -13.43
N PRO A 41 -7.29 3.40 -14.00
CA PRO A 41 -6.06 4.15 -13.84
C PRO A 41 -6.24 5.65 -14.10
N PHE A 42 -5.76 6.47 -13.18
CA PHE A 42 -5.83 7.94 -13.20
C PHE A 42 -7.23 8.55 -12.99
N GLU A 43 -8.23 7.75 -12.65
CA GLU A 43 -9.57 8.26 -12.31
C GLU A 43 -9.70 8.64 -10.84
N SER A 44 -10.66 9.53 -10.56
CA SER A 44 -11.04 9.91 -9.20
C SER A 44 -12.55 9.82 -9.03
N GLY A 45 -12.97 9.60 -7.79
CA GLY A 45 -14.36 9.64 -7.41
C GLY A 45 -14.55 10.02 -5.95
N ASN A 46 -15.80 10.15 -5.54
CA ASN A 46 -16.17 10.60 -4.21
C ASN A 46 -17.31 9.79 -3.63
N ALA A 47 -17.40 9.77 -2.30
CA ALA A 47 -18.50 9.23 -1.54
C ALA A 47 -18.78 10.10 -0.31
N LEU A 48 -19.97 9.97 0.26
CA LEU A 48 -20.36 10.76 1.43
C LEU A 48 -21.15 9.91 2.41
N PHE A 49 -20.65 9.87 3.64
CA PHE A 49 -21.28 9.19 4.77
C PHE A 49 -21.66 10.22 5.83
N SER A 50 -22.78 10.00 6.51
CA SER A 50 -23.30 10.92 7.52
C SER A 50 -23.89 10.17 8.71
N LYS A 51 -24.03 10.84 9.87
CA LYS A 51 -24.77 10.26 11.00
C LYS A 51 -26.25 10.10 10.69
N ILE A 52 -26.89 9.20 11.43
CA ILE A 52 -28.36 9.12 11.49
C ILE A 52 -28.88 10.30 12.33
N GLY A 53 -29.88 11.03 11.81
CA GLY A 53 -30.56 12.12 12.53
C GLY A 53 -31.14 11.64 13.87
N GLY A 54 -31.22 12.52 14.87
CA GLY A 54 -31.79 12.18 16.19
C GLY A 54 -30.95 11.25 17.08
N THR A 55 -29.84 10.68 16.58
CA THR A 55 -28.94 9.83 17.38
C THR A 55 -27.72 10.60 17.88
N ALA A 56 -27.21 10.24 19.07
CA ALA A 56 -25.92 10.70 19.61
C ALA A 56 -24.76 9.82 19.11
N ARG A 57 -24.80 9.39 17.84
CA ARG A 57 -23.77 8.58 17.19
C ARG A 57 -23.15 9.32 16.01
N GLY A 58 -21.91 8.94 15.72
CA GLY A 58 -21.11 9.50 14.63
C GLY A 58 -21.41 8.85 13.27
N THR A 59 -20.42 8.91 12.37
CA THR A 59 -20.39 8.09 11.15
C THR A 59 -19.10 7.28 11.13
N VAL A 60 -19.23 5.97 11.07
CA VAL A 60 -18.14 5.02 11.30
C VAL A 60 -18.35 3.81 10.40
N GLY A 61 -17.31 3.43 9.68
CA GLY A 61 -17.38 2.27 8.79
C GLY A 61 -16.05 1.89 8.19
N VAL A 62 -16.11 0.84 7.38
CA VAL A 62 -15.02 0.37 6.54
C VAL A 62 -15.57 0.14 5.15
N PHE A 63 -14.76 0.45 4.14
CA PHE A 63 -15.04 0.06 2.77
C PHE A 63 -13.83 -0.60 2.13
N THR A 64 -14.09 -1.35 1.07
CA THR A 64 -13.06 -2.04 0.31
C THR A 64 -13.25 -1.85 -1.18
N TYR A 65 -12.16 -1.96 -1.94
CA TYR A 65 -12.18 -2.13 -3.39
C TYR A 65 -11.30 -3.31 -3.78
N ASP A 66 -11.75 -4.09 -4.76
CA ASP A 66 -10.90 -5.04 -5.47
C ASP A 66 -9.78 -4.31 -6.18
N LEU A 67 -8.55 -4.76 -5.96
CA LEU A 67 -7.38 -4.27 -6.67
C LEU A 67 -7.20 -5.13 -7.93
N TYR A 68 -7.88 -4.76 -9.02
CA TYR A 68 -7.90 -5.53 -10.25
C TYR A 68 -6.68 -5.22 -11.11
N ASP A 69 -5.85 -6.23 -11.34
CA ASP A 69 -4.68 -6.16 -12.19
C ASP A 69 -5.08 -6.44 -13.64
N GLN A 70 -4.97 -5.42 -14.49
CA GLN A 70 -5.34 -5.52 -15.90
C GLN A 70 -4.41 -6.47 -16.67
N SER A 71 -3.16 -6.65 -16.24
CA SER A 71 -2.18 -7.50 -16.95
C SER A 71 -2.45 -8.99 -16.73
N THR A 72 -2.95 -9.35 -15.54
CA THR A 72 -3.25 -10.74 -15.18
C THR A 72 -4.74 -11.06 -15.23
N ASN A 73 -5.59 -10.04 -15.45
CA ASN A 73 -7.05 -10.15 -15.47
C ASN A 73 -7.60 -10.77 -14.18
N ARG A 74 -7.03 -10.37 -13.03
CA ARG A 74 -7.33 -10.92 -11.69
C ARG A 74 -7.35 -9.83 -10.62
N ALA A 75 -8.11 -10.06 -9.56
CA ALA A 75 -8.13 -9.23 -8.36
C ALA A 75 -7.82 -10.07 -7.12
N ASP A 76 -6.55 -10.40 -6.93
CA ASP A 76 -6.12 -11.29 -5.83
C ASP A 76 -6.04 -10.56 -4.47
N LYS A 77 -6.13 -9.24 -4.49
CA LYS A 77 -6.05 -8.36 -3.32
C LYS A 77 -7.18 -7.34 -3.33
N LYS A 78 -7.44 -6.76 -2.16
CA LYS A 78 -8.38 -5.66 -1.93
C LYS A 78 -7.70 -4.57 -1.12
N ILE A 79 -8.01 -3.32 -1.41
CA ILE A 79 -7.71 -2.24 -0.46
C ILE A 79 -8.84 -2.19 0.56
N GLY A 80 -8.51 -1.89 1.81
CA GLY A 80 -9.50 -1.60 2.86
C GLY A 80 -9.19 -0.26 3.51
N VAL A 81 -10.24 0.55 3.67
CA VAL A 81 -10.15 1.89 4.25
C VAL A 81 -11.21 2.00 5.35
N MET A 82 -10.77 2.30 6.57
CA MET A 82 -11.63 2.53 7.72
C MET A 82 -11.66 4.03 8.02
N PHE A 83 -12.84 4.53 8.38
CA PHE A 83 -13.04 5.89 8.87
C PHE A 83 -13.96 5.88 10.09
N SER A 84 -13.68 6.78 11.03
CA SER A 84 -14.45 6.95 12.25
C SER A 84 -14.50 8.43 12.61
N VAL A 85 -15.69 9.03 12.46
CA VAL A 85 -16.00 10.40 12.88
C VAL A 85 -16.98 10.33 14.05
N PRO A 86 -16.53 10.44 15.31
CA PRO A 86 -17.38 10.26 16.47
C PRO A 86 -18.34 11.43 16.68
N PHE A 87 -19.39 11.21 17.47
CA PHE A 87 -20.29 12.28 17.88
C PHE A 87 -19.64 13.20 18.92
N ASP A 88 -19.07 12.61 19.97
CA ASP A 88 -18.51 13.34 21.11
C ASP A 88 -16.99 13.47 20.99
N TYR A 89 -16.52 14.69 20.77
CA TYR A 89 -15.08 15.01 20.68
C TYR A 89 -14.43 15.31 22.04
N GLY A 90 -15.21 15.40 23.13
CA GLY A 90 -14.65 15.47 24.48
C GLY A 90 -14.03 14.13 24.89
N LEU A 91 -14.54 13.02 24.36
CA LEU A 91 -14.10 11.67 24.67
C LEU A 91 -13.33 10.98 23.52
N TYR A 92 -13.59 11.37 22.28
CA TYR A 92 -13.09 10.66 21.09
C TYR A 92 -12.46 11.61 20.06
N CYS A 93 -11.65 11.04 19.17
CA CYS A 93 -11.06 11.75 18.03
C CYS A 93 -11.47 11.09 16.72
N ASN A 94 -11.26 11.79 15.61
CA ASN A 94 -11.33 11.15 14.30
C ASN A 94 -10.22 10.12 14.16
N TRP A 95 -10.57 8.95 13.65
CA TRP A 95 -9.63 7.86 13.36
C TRP A 95 -9.84 7.36 11.96
N TYR A 96 -8.75 6.93 11.33
CA TYR A 96 -8.78 6.32 10.02
C TYR A 96 -7.65 5.32 9.89
N ALA A 97 -7.84 4.37 8.98
CA ALA A 97 -6.85 3.35 8.71
C ALA A 97 -6.91 2.89 7.26
N VAL A 98 -5.79 2.39 6.75
CA VAL A 98 -5.69 1.84 5.40
C VAL A 98 -4.80 0.61 5.38
N GLY A 99 -5.17 -0.37 4.55
CA GLY A 99 -4.39 -1.59 4.37
C GLY A 99 -4.70 -2.28 3.05
N VAL A 100 -3.87 -3.27 2.74
CA VAL A 100 -4.12 -4.21 1.64
C VAL A 100 -4.37 -5.60 2.22
N PHE A 101 -5.44 -6.23 1.76
CA PHE A 101 -5.92 -7.51 2.26
C PHE A 101 -6.06 -8.51 1.11
N GLY A 102 -6.08 -9.80 1.43
CA GLY A 102 -6.34 -10.84 0.43
C GLY A 102 -7.79 -10.79 -0.05
N ARG A 103 -8.04 -11.24 -1.29
CA ARG A 103 -9.38 -11.26 -1.94
C ARG A 103 -10.50 -11.85 -1.07
N THR A 104 -10.18 -12.85 -0.24
CA THR A 104 -11.15 -13.54 0.63
C THR A 104 -11.56 -12.73 1.86
N THR A 105 -10.98 -11.55 2.06
CA THR A 105 -11.35 -10.67 3.19
C THR A 105 -12.70 -10.03 2.91
N ASN A 106 -13.67 -10.30 3.78
CA ASN A 106 -14.99 -9.70 3.72
C ASN A 106 -14.95 -8.24 4.19
N CYS A 107 -15.85 -7.42 3.64
CA CYS A 107 -16.08 -6.07 4.12
C CYS A 107 -17.22 -6.10 5.14
N ASP A 108 -16.88 -6.34 6.40
CA ASP A 108 -17.84 -6.57 7.48
C ASP A 108 -17.37 -5.96 8.81
N TYR A 109 -18.11 -6.28 9.87
CA TYR A 109 -17.80 -5.83 11.23
C TYR A 109 -16.46 -6.36 11.73
N ASP A 110 -16.05 -7.57 11.32
CA ASP A 110 -14.78 -8.15 11.74
C ASP A 110 -13.59 -7.42 11.11
N LEU A 111 -13.71 -7.00 9.84
CA LEU A 111 -12.71 -6.13 9.21
C LEU A 111 -12.66 -4.77 9.90
N TYR A 112 -13.79 -4.16 10.21
CA TYR A 112 -13.84 -2.91 10.98
C TYR A 112 -13.14 -3.07 12.34
N ARG A 113 -13.52 -4.09 13.12
CA ARG A 113 -12.95 -4.36 14.45
C ARG A 113 -11.45 -4.57 14.36
N LYS A 114 -11.00 -5.32 13.34
CA LYS A 114 -9.57 -5.52 13.06
C LYS A 114 -8.86 -4.19 12.81
N MET A 115 -9.36 -3.36 11.92
CA MET A 115 -8.71 -2.10 11.57
C MET A 115 -8.76 -1.07 12.71
N TYR A 116 -9.81 -1.07 13.54
CA TYR A 116 -9.99 -0.08 14.59
C TYR A 116 -9.34 -0.47 15.93
N HIS A 117 -9.46 -1.72 16.37
CA HIS A 117 -9.04 -2.14 17.71
C HIS A 117 -7.77 -3.01 17.72
N ASN A 118 -7.53 -3.80 16.68
CA ASN A 118 -6.46 -4.79 16.74
C ASN A 118 -5.08 -4.15 16.45
N PRO A 119 -3.98 -4.85 16.80
CA PRO A 119 -2.64 -4.47 16.39
C PRO A 119 -2.50 -4.41 14.87
N GLU A 120 -1.71 -3.45 14.41
CA GLU A 120 -1.47 -3.14 13.01
C GLU A 120 -0.69 -4.27 12.31
N ARG A 121 -1.40 -5.07 11.51
CA ARG A 121 -0.82 -6.18 10.73
C ARG A 121 -1.48 -6.20 9.36
N GLY A 122 -0.74 -5.73 8.35
CA GLY A 122 -1.25 -5.56 6.99
C GLY A 122 -2.10 -4.29 6.80
N PHE A 123 -2.05 -3.35 7.76
CA PHE A 123 -2.68 -2.04 7.68
C PHE A 123 -1.95 -1.07 8.62
N VAL A 124 -2.20 0.22 8.46
CA VAL A 124 -1.77 1.30 9.37
C VAL A 124 -2.99 2.10 9.81
N ARG A 125 -3.00 2.60 11.05
CA ARG A 125 -4.08 3.37 11.65
C ARG A 125 -3.52 4.62 12.32
N GLY A 126 -4.29 5.71 12.29
CA GLY A 126 -3.90 6.96 12.94
C GLY A 126 -5.10 7.82 13.31
N LYS A 127 -4.84 8.78 14.19
CA LYS A 127 -5.77 9.88 14.47
C LYS A 127 -5.71 10.87 13.32
N ALA A 128 -6.80 11.57 13.06
CA ALA A 128 -6.77 12.75 12.21
C ALA A 128 -6.12 13.90 13.01
N ASP A 129 -4.80 13.90 13.12
CA ASP A 129 -4.02 14.93 13.83
C ASP A 129 -3.18 15.80 12.88
N GLY A 130 -3.43 15.66 11.57
CA GLY A 130 -2.74 16.41 10.52
C GLY A 130 -1.60 15.64 9.85
N HIS A 131 -1.29 14.43 10.31
CA HIS A 131 -0.35 13.55 9.65
C HIS A 131 -1.06 12.64 8.64
N ASP A 132 -0.39 12.35 7.54
CA ASP A 132 -0.83 11.38 6.54
C ASP A 132 -0.37 9.97 6.92
N LEU A 133 -1.16 8.95 6.60
CA LEU A 133 -0.76 7.56 6.70
C LEU A 133 -0.39 7.01 5.33
N THR A 134 0.67 6.21 5.29
CA THR A 134 1.08 5.48 4.08
C THR A 134 1.20 4.00 4.38
N HIS A 135 0.54 3.17 3.58
CA HIS A 135 0.69 1.72 3.62
C HIS A 135 1.23 1.21 2.29
N THR A 136 2.28 0.38 2.34
CA THR A 136 2.91 -0.21 1.15
C THR A 136 2.79 -1.73 1.21
N ASP A 137 2.28 -2.32 0.14
CA ASP A 137 2.30 -3.77 -0.14
C ASP A 137 3.29 -4.04 -1.29
N ILE A 138 3.26 -5.21 -1.94
CA ILE A 138 4.21 -5.71 -2.94
C ILE A 138 4.15 -4.97 -4.28
N ASN A 139 2.97 -4.44 -4.66
CA ASN A 139 2.78 -3.75 -5.94
C ASN A 139 2.18 -2.33 -5.84
N VAL A 140 1.57 -1.99 -4.69
CA VAL A 140 0.88 -0.71 -4.51
C VAL A 140 1.26 -0.03 -3.20
N THR A 141 1.22 1.29 -3.23
CA THR A 141 1.31 2.17 -2.07
C THR A 141 0.02 2.96 -1.96
N ILE A 142 -0.58 2.99 -0.79
CA ILE A 142 -1.80 3.75 -0.52
C ILE A 142 -1.47 4.84 0.48
N LYS A 143 -1.77 6.09 0.11
CA LYS A 143 -1.65 7.25 0.99
C LYS A 143 -3.03 7.73 1.38
N VAL A 144 -3.22 8.03 2.65
CA VAL A 144 -4.49 8.53 3.18
C VAL A 144 -4.26 9.71 4.13
N SER A 145 -5.16 10.69 4.09
CA SER A 145 -5.12 11.87 4.96
C SER A 145 -6.54 12.23 5.39
N MET A 146 -6.75 12.60 6.64
CA MET A 146 -8.08 12.94 7.16
C MET A 146 -8.07 14.27 7.92
N THR A 147 -9.12 15.09 7.75
CA THR A 147 -9.31 16.31 8.54
C THR A 147 -9.90 16.01 9.92
N ASN A 148 -9.48 16.78 10.93
CA ASN A 148 -9.97 16.67 12.30
C ASN A 148 -11.23 17.51 12.57
N LEU A 149 -12.28 17.29 11.78
CA LEU A 149 -13.52 18.07 11.86
C LEU A 149 -14.73 17.15 11.95
N SER A 150 -15.84 17.71 12.46
CA SER A 150 -17.13 17.00 12.49
C SER A 150 -17.66 16.69 11.09
N VAL A 151 -17.34 17.52 10.11
CA VAL A 151 -17.52 17.24 8.69
C VAL A 151 -16.12 16.96 8.15
N ALA A 152 -15.72 15.70 8.23
CA ALA A 152 -14.38 15.28 7.88
C ALA A 152 -14.25 15.05 6.37
N THR A 153 -13.04 15.26 5.86
CA THR A 153 -12.64 14.90 4.50
C THR A 153 -11.53 13.87 4.61
N LEU A 154 -11.75 12.67 4.08
CA LEU A 154 -10.74 11.62 3.95
C LEU A 154 -10.32 11.54 2.48
N LYS A 155 -9.04 11.78 2.20
CA LYS A 155 -8.45 11.57 0.88
C LYS A 155 -7.73 10.24 0.85
N VAL A 156 -7.89 9.50 -0.24
CA VAL A 156 -7.28 8.20 -0.49
C VAL A 156 -6.63 8.24 -1.85
N GLU A 157 -5.32 8.04 -1.90
CA GLU A 157 -4.57 7.96 -3.14
C GLU A 157 -3.90 6.59 -3.26
N VAL A 158 -4.16 5.90 -4.38
CA VAL A 158 -3.55 4.61 -4.68
C VAL A 158 -2.49 4.81 -5.75
N HIS A 159 -1.28 4.36 -5.50
CA HIS A 159 -0.12 4.50 -6.38
C HIS A 159 0.49 3.13 -6.65
N ASN A 160 1.14 2.95 -7.80
CA ASN A 160 2.12 1.87 -7.90
C ASN A 160 3.26 2.13 -6.90
N ILE A 161 3.99 1.09 -6.55
CA ILE A 161 5.24 1.29 -5.81
C ILE A 161 6.19 2.11 -6.67
N GLN A 162 6.68 3.19 -6.07
CA GLN A 162 7.85 3.87 -6.58
C GLN A 162 9.06 2.94 -6.38
N ARG A 163 9.29 2.06 -7.36
CA ARG A 163 10.58 1.37 -7.48
C ARG A 163 11.58 2.45 -7.84
N GLY A 164 12.23 3.01 -6.81
CA GLY A 164 13.30 3.98 -6.98
C GLY A 164 14.22 3.54 -8.11
N GLY A 165 14.38 4.41 -9.10
CA GLY A 165 15.39 4.29 -10.15
C GLY A 165 15.07 3.34 -11.30
N LEU A 166 14.58 2.12 -11.12
CA LEU A 166 14.74 1.11 -12.20
C LEU A 166 13.88 1.35 -13.45
N THR A 167 12.66 1.89 -13.32
CA THR A 167 11.80 2.20 -14.47
C THR A 167 12.23 3.49 -15.17
N ALA A 168 12.65 4.51 -14.41
CA ALA A 168 13.25 5.72 -14.96
C ALA A 168 14.59 5.43 -15.65
N PHE A 169 15.43 4.58 -15.05
CA PHE A 169 16.71 4.14 -15.60
C PHE A 169 16.51 3.24 -16.83
N ARG A 170 15.44 2.43 -16.86
CA ARG A 170 15.06 1.65 -18.04
C ARG A 170 14.54 2.55 -19.17
N ALA A 171 13.71 3.54 -18.87
CA ALA A 171 13.23 4.51 -19.85
C ALA A 171 14.35 5.42 -20.38
N ASP A 172 15.33 5.78 -19.52
CA ASP A 172 16.54 6.51 -19.94
C ASP A 172 17.49 5.62 -20.75
N LEU A 173 17.63 4.33 -20.40
CA LEU A 173 18.37 3.34 -21.19
C LEU A 173 17.73 3.11 -22.56
N GLU A 174 16.40 2.95 -22.62
CA GLU A 174 15.65 2.75 -23.87
C GLU A 174 15.72 3.98 -24.79
N LYS A 175 15.81 5.21 -24.24
CA LYS A 175 16.08 6.43 -25.03
C LYS A 175 17.54 6.58 -25.48
N ARG A 176 18.50 6.00 -24.76
CA ARG A 176 19.94 6.01 -25.12
C ARG A 176 20.33 4.85 -26.07
N LEU A 177 19.38 3.97 -26.37
CA LEU A 177 19.57 2.72 -27.12
C LEU A 177 19.46 2.86 -28.65
N ASP A 178 19.11 4.04 -29.16
CA ASP A 178 19.03 4.31 -30.60
C ASP A 178 20.40 4.51 -31.28
N HIS A 179 21.50 4.34 -30.53
CA HIS A 179 22.87 4.45 -31.04
C HIS A 179 23.53 3.07 -31.17
N PRO A 180 24.20 2.72 -32.29
CA PRO A 180 24.70 1.37 -32.57
C PRO A 180 25.75 0.81 -31.58
N LEU A 181 26.35 1.66 -30.74
CA LEU A 181 27.29 1.25 -29.68
C LEU A 181 26.59 0.77 -28.39
N SER A 182 25.28 0.99 -28.25
CA SER A 182 24.50 0.66 -27.04
C SER A 182 24.11 -0.83 -26.93
N VAL A 183 23.99 -1.53 -28.07
CA VAL A 183 23.60 -2.95 -28.13
C VAL A 183 24.70 -3.85 -27.54
N LEU A 184 25.97 -3.50 -27.75
CA LEU A 184 27.12 -4.21 -27.19
C LEU A 184 27.22 -4.05 -25.67
N PHE A 185 26.86 -2.87 -25.16
CA PHE A 185 26.78 -2.58 -23.73
C PHE A 185 25.66 -3.37 -23.04
N LEU A 186 24.52 -3.57 -23.71
CA LEU A 186 23.44 -4.39 -23.18
C LEU A 186 23.71 -5.89 -23.23
N LEU A 187 24.41 -6.39 -24.24
CA LEU A 187 24.86 -7.78 -24.28
C LEU A 187 25.81 -8.08 -23.12
N THR A 188 26.76 -7.18 -22.84
CA THR A 188 27.70 -7.33 -21.73
C THR A 188 27.02 -7.21 -20.36
N LEU A 189 26.09 -6.27 -20.18
CA LEU A 189 25.32 -6.14 -18.92
C LEU A 189 24.39 -7.34 -18.69
N LYS A 190 23.71 -7.84 -19.73
CA LYS A 190 22.90 -9.07 -19.66
C LYS A 190 23.76 -10.29 -19.32
N LEU A 191 24.97 -10.39 -19.88
CA LEU A 191 25.92 -11.45 -19.57
C LEU A 191 26.39 -11.37 -18.11
N LEU A 192 26.68 -10.16 -17.61
CA LEU A 192 27.10 -9.94 -16.21
C LEU A 192 26.00 -10.32 -15.22
N ILE A 193 24.75 -9.92 -15.49
CA ILE A 193 23.58 -10.28 -14.65
C ILE A 193 23.34 -11.79 -14.68
N ARG A 194 23.52 -12.44 -15.84
CA ARG A 194 23.38 -13.90 -16.00
C ARG A 194 24.49 -14.67 -15.28
N ILE A 195 25.74 -14.19 -15.32
CA ILE A 195 26.87 -14.76 -14.58
C ILE A 195 26.66 -14.62 -13.07
N ASN A 196 26.16 -13.47 -12.61
CA ASN A 196 25.94 -13.23 -11.18
C ASN A 196 24.77 -14.10 -10.64
N ARG A 197 23.72 -14.33 -11.43
CA ARG A 197 22.68 -15.33 -11.11
C ARG A 197 23.23 -16.77 -11.06
N TYR A 198 24.15 -17.14 -11.95
CA TYR A 198 24.79 -18.46 -11.95
C TYR A 198 25.66 -18.72 -10.70
N LYS A 199 26.29 -17.67 -10.14
CA LYS A 199 27.05 -17.76 -8.89
C LYS A 199 26.14 -17.93 -7.66
N LEU A 200 24.94 -17.34 -7.66
CA LEU A 200 23.96 -17.51 -6.57
C LEU A 200 23.29 -18.89 -6.55
N THR A 201 23.05 -19.52 -7.71
CA THR A 201 22.46 -20.87 -7.77
C THR A 201 23.44 -22.00 -7.40
N LYS A 202 24.76 -21.79 -7.51
CA LYS A 202 25.76 -22.77 -7.03
C LYS A 202 26.01 -22.75 -5.51
N LEU A 203 25.54 -21.72 -4.80
CA LEU A 203 25.60 -21.66 -3.33
C LEU A 203 24.44 -22.41 -2.64
N THR A 204 23.42 -22.85 -3.39
CA THR A 204 22.24 -23.55 -2.84
C THR A 204 22.10 -25.00 -3.29
N GLN A 205 23.03 -25.53 -4.10
CA GLN A 205 23.05 -26.94 -4.48
C GLN A 205 24.43 -27.57 -4.25
N GLY A 206 24.61 -28.12 -3.05
CA GLY A 206 25.72 -28.99 -2.71
C GLY A 206 25.74 -29.31 -1.23
N PHE A 207 24.92 -30.26 -0.78
CA PHE A 207 25.18 -31.23 0.32
C PHE A 207 23.91 -32.10 0.55
N PRO A 208 23.97 -33.45 0.36
CA PRO A 208 22.89 -34.33 0.76
C PRO A 208 23.08 -34.87 2.20
N ILE A 209 22.08 -34.60 3.05
CA ILE A 209 21.50 -35.41 4.13
C ILE A 209 22.45 -36.32 4.97
N PHE A 210 22.62 -35.98 6.25
CA PHE A 210 22.63 -36.96 7.35
C PHE A 210 21.92 -36.41 8.60
N HIS A 211 21.05 -37.25 9.17
CA HIS A 211 20.19 -37.03 10.33
C HIS A 211 20.98 -37.07 11.66
N ARG A 212 20.78 -36.11 12.60
CA ARG A 212 20.50 -36.35 14.05
C ARG A 212 20.58 -35.09 14.96
N LYS A 213 19.48 -34.88 15.68
CA LYS A 213 19.21 -34.33 17.04
C LYS A 213 20.25 -33.52 17.86
N TRP A 214 19.67 -32.54 18.58
CA TRP A 214 20.07 -31.86 19.85
C TRP A 214 21.19 -30.80 19.76
N SER A 215 21.24 -29.71 20.53
CA SER A 215 20.34 -28.98 21.46
C SER A 215 21.09 -27.70 21.87
N SER A 216 20.35 -26.58 21.96
CA SER A 216 20.53 -25.40 22.83
C SER A 216 21.92 -24.81 23.19
N GLN A 217 21.96 -23.47 23.04
CA GLN A 217 22.70 -22.46 23.81
C GLN A 217 24.11 -22.03 23.37
N HIS A 218 24.28 -20.70 23.42
CA HIS A 218 25.49 -19.88 23.29
C HIS A 218 25.92 -19.50 21.87
N LEU A 219 25.51 -18.31 21.41
CA LEU A 219 26.41 -17.15 21.39
C LEU A 219 25.64 -15.87 21.00
N HIS A 220 25.32 -15.09 22.02
CA HIS A 220 25.08 -13.65 21.91
C HIS A 220 26.41 -13.00 21.46
N LYS A 221 26.42 -12.26 20.33
CA LYS A 221 26.96 -10.88 20.24
C LYS A 221 27.22 -10.43 18.79
N ARG A 222 26.76 -9.21 18.53
CA ARG A 222 27.26 -8.21 17.58
C ARG A 222 27.05 -8.48 16.09
N TYR A 223 25.99 -7.87 15.54
CA TYR A 223 26.17 -6.99 14.38
C TYR A 223 25.50 -5.65 14.69
N ARG A 224 26.33 -4.67 15.02
CA ARG A 224 26.02 -3.25 15.26
C ARG A 224 26.80 -2.49 14.20
N ASN A 225 26.11 -1.61 13.46
CA ASN A 225 26.58 -0.45 12.67
C ASN A 225 27.89 -0.54 11.86
N SER A 226 27.75 -0.30 10.55
CA SER A 226 28.43 0.80 9.81
C SER A 226 27.86 0.79 8.38
N ASP A 227 27.02 1.74 8.00
CA ASP A 227 27.39 3.05 7.42
C ASP A 227 28.28 2.97 6.17
N GLU A 228 27.69 3.49 5.08
CA GLU A 228 28.26 4.14 3.89
C GLU A 228 29.65 3.73 3.42
N LYS A 229 29.78 3.37 2.13
CA LYS A 229 30.65 4.11 1.19
C LYS A 229 30.08 4.15 -0.23
N SER A 230 29.91 5.39 -0.67
CA SER A 230 29.63 5.87 -2.03
C SER A 230 30.56 5.25 -3.08
N ILE A 231 30.02 4.86 -4.23
CA ILE A 231 30.83 4.44 -5.39
C ILE A 231 31.07 5.68 -6.25
N THR A 232 32.26 6.28 -6.11
CA THR A 232 32.81 7.24 -7.06
C THR A 232 33.24 6.49 -8.33
N ILE A 233 32.63 6.82 -9.47
CA ILE A 233 33.07 6.31 -10.78
C ILE A 233 34.15 7.26 -11.31
N MET A 234 35.40 6.79 -11.34
CA MET A 234 36.47 7.42 -12.11
C MET A 234 36.20 7.22 -13.60
N VAL A 235 36.04 8.32 -14.33
CA VAL A 235 36.06 8.34 -15.79
C VAL A 235 37.52 8.47 -16.23
N LEU A 236 38.10 7.36 -16.70
CA LEU A 236 39.16 7.34 -17.71
C LEU A 236 38.46 6.95 -19.02
N GLY A 237 38.47 7.67 -20.12
CA GLY A 237 39.24 8.81 -20.58
C GLY A 237 39.48 8.59 -22.08
N ARG A 238 39.19 9.59 -22.91
CA ARG A 238 39.94 9.95 -24.10
C ARG A 238 39.83 11.45 -24.30
#